data_AF-A0A842WQS0-F1
#
_entry.id   AF-A0A842WQS0-F1
#
_cell.length_a   1.000
_cell.length_b   1.000
_cell.length_c   1.000
_cell.angle_alpha   90.00
_cell.angle_beta   90.00
_cell.angle_gamma   90.00
#
_symmetry.space_group_name_H-M   'P 1'
#
loop_
_entity.id
_entity.type
_entity.pdbx_description
1 polymer ?
#
loop_
_entity_poly.entity_id
_entity_poly.type
_entity_poly.pdbx_seq_one_letter_code
_entity_poly.pdbx_strand_id
1 'polypeptide(L)' 'MKINVIMNLVVLIIGLVIAIAPWTFAPVCSVEMRCWFTRDVETILGAIVAVLGFIGMYLNLGE' A
#
# COMPACT_ATOMS: atom_id res chain seq x y z
N MET A 1 14.35 14.80 -11.63
CA MET A 1 13.54 15.09 -10.43
C MET A 1 12.04 14.82 -10.65
N LYS A 2 11.39 15.36 -11.69
CA LYS A 2 9.92 15.20 -11.89
C LYS A 2 9.43 13.75 -12.10
N ILE A 3 10.20 12.92 -12.80
CA ILE A 3 9.86 11.49 -13.02
C ILE A 3 9.89 10.68 -11.71
N ASN A 4 10.88 10.91 -10.85
CA ASN A 4 11.00 10.20 -9.56
C ASN A 4 9.82 10.53 -8.64
N VAL A 5 9.36 11.78 -8.63
CA VAL A 5 8.17 12.19 -7.85
C VAL A 5 6.91 11.49 -8.38
N ILE A 6 6.74 11.43 -9.70
CA ILE A 6 5.59 10.74 -10.32
C ILE A 6 5.62 9.24 -9.99
N MET A 7 6.78 8.59 -10.07
CA MET A 7 6.90 7.17 -9.71
C MET A 7 6.61 6.93 -8.23
N ASN A 8 7.14 7.76 -7.31
CA ASN A 8 6.86 7.64 -5.88
C ASN A 8 5.38 7.88 -5.56
N LEU A 9 4.73 8.82 -6.26
CA LEU A 9 3.30 9.08 -6.12
C LEU A 9 2.46 7.88 -6.60
N VAL A 10 2.86 7.25 -7.71
CA VAL A 10 2.21 6.01 -8.19
C VAL A 10 2.42 4.87 -7.18
N VAL A 11 3.63 4.70 -6.64
CA VAL A 11 3.91 3.69 -5.60
C VAL A 11 3.06 3.91 -4.35
N LEU A 12 2.90 5.17 -3.92
CA LEU A 12 2.04 5.52 -2.79
C LEU A 12 0.59 5.13 -3.05
N ILE A 13 0.04 5.47 -4.21
CA ILE A 13 -1.34 5.16 -4.58
C ILE A 13 -1.54 3.64 -4.62
N ILE A 14 -0.61 2.91 -5.26
CA ILE A 14 -0.66 1.45 -5.36
C ILE A 14 -0.60 0.81 -3.97
N GLY A 15 0.30 1.27 -3.09
CA GLY A 15 0.39 0.79 -1.71
C GLY A 15 -0.91 0.99 -0.94
N LEU A 16 -1.55 2.14 -1.10
CA LEU A 16 -2.85 2.44 -0.50
C LEU A 16 -3.96 1.51 -1.01
N VAL A 17 -4.00 1.30 -2.33
CA VAL A 17 -4.97 0.39 -2.96
C VAL A 17 -4.78 -1.04 -2.44
N ILE A 18 -3.54 -1.53 -2.34
CA ILE A 18 -3.24 -2.87 -1.79
C ILE A 18 -3.69 -2.98 -0.34
N ALA A 19 -3.44 -1.95 0.48
CA ALA A 19 -3.84 -1.97 1.89
C ALA A 19 -5.37 -2.04 2.08
N ILE A 20 -6.14 -1.43 1.17
CA ILE A 20 -7.61 -1.33 1.25
C ILE A 20 -8.30 -2.45 0.46
N ALA A 21 -7.61 -3.08 -0.48
CA ALA A 21 -8.13 -4.15 -1.34
C ALA A 21 -8.80 -5.31 -0.58
N PRO A 22 -8.23 -5.87 0.51
CA PRO A 22 -8.82 -7.01 1.19
C PRO A 22 -10.03 -6.64 2.06
N TRP A 23 -10.30 -5.33 2.22
CA TRP A 23 -11.47 -4.80 2.93
C TRP A 23 -12.63 -4.50 1.97
N THR A 24 -12.33 -4.19 0.70
CA THR A 24 -13.30 -3.59 -0.24
C THR A 24 -13.64 -4.47 -1.44
N PHE A 25 -12.65 -5.12 -2.07
CA PHE A 25 -12.85 -5.85 -3.34
C PHE A 25 -13.04 -7.36 -3.14
N ALA A 26 -12.31 -7.93 -2.20
CA ALA A 26 -12.43 -9.33 -1.82
C ALA A 26 -12.36 -9.38 -0.30
N PRO A 27 -13.50 -9.25 0.42
CA PRO A 27 -13.53 -9.46 1.85
C PRO A 27 -13.14 -10.93 2.10
N VAL A 28 -11.84 -11.15 2.29
CA VAL A 28 -11.22 -12.48 2.42
C VAL A 28 -11.71 -13.21 3.67
N CYS A 29 -12.62 -12.64 4.46
CA CYS A 29 -13.12 -13.20 5.70
C CYS A 29 -14.65 -13.38 5.72
N SER A 30 -15.29 -13.72 4.58
CA SER A 30 -16.72 -14.08 4.61
C SER A 30 -16.99 -15.51 5.12
N VAL A 31 -15.98 -16.38 5.16
CA VAL A 31 -16.08 -17.76 5.67
C VAL A 31 -14.86 -18.10 6.53
N GLU A 32 -15.14 -18.68 7.68
CA GLU A 32 -14.28 -18.80 8.85
C GLU A 32 -13.09 -19.75 8.64
N MET A 33 -11.91 -19.36 9.14
CA MET A 33 -10.85 -20.18 9.79
C MET A 33 -9.38 -19.92 9.41
N ARG A 34 -9.03 -19.21 8.32
CA ARG A 34 -7.59 -18.95 7.98
C ARG A 34 -7.22 -17.59 7.39
N CYS A 35 -8.18 -16.81 6.90
CA CYS A 35 -7.87 -15.64 6.08
C CYS A 35 -7.53 -14.37 6.87
N TRP A 36 -7.70 -14.35 8.20
CA TRP A 36 -7.30 -13.21 9.04
C TRP A 36 -5.81 -12.91 8.91
N PHE A 37 -4.96 -13.96 8.96
CA PHE A 37 -3.52 -13.78 8.83
C PHE A 37 -3.13 -13.20 7.45
N THR A 38 -3.73 -13.71 6.37
CA THR A 38 -3.48 -13.19 5.02
C THR A 38 -3.97 -11.75 4.88
N ARG A 39 -5.14 -11.42 5.44
CA ARG A 39 -5.70 -10.07 5.42
C ARG A 39 -4.79 -9.08 6.15
N ASP A 40 -4.32 -9.43 7.34
CA ASP A 40 -3.44 -8.57 8.13
C ASP A 40 -2.09 -8.40 7.44
N VAL A 41 -1.49 -9.49 6.95
CA VAL A 41 -0.22 -9.44 6.22
C VAL A 41 -0.33 -8.57 4.96
N GLU A 42 -1.38 -8.72 4.16
CA GLU A 42 -1.57 -7.92 2.95
C GLU A 42 -1.79 -6.44 3.27
N THR A 43 -2.57 -6.14 4.31
CA THR A 43 -2.80 -4.77 4.77
C THR A 43 -1.50 -4.12 5.24
N ILE A 44 -0.70 -4.84 6.04
CA ILE A 44 0.59 -4.36 6.54
C ILE A 44 1.57 -4.15 5.38
N LEU A 45 1.61 -5.08 4.42
CA LEU A 45 2.50 -4.97 3.26
C LEU A 45 2.15 -3.75 2.41
N GLY A 46 0.86 -3.54 2.11
CA GLY A 46 0.39 -2.35 1.39
C GLY A 46 0.72 -1.05 2.13
N ALA A 47 0.55 -1.03 3.46
CA ALA A 47 0.90 0.12 4.29
C ALA A 47 2.40 0.45 4.24
N ILE A 48 3.28 -0.56 4.31
CA ILE A 48 4.73 -0.37 4.20
C ILE A 48 5.10 0.23 2.84
N VAL A 49 4.52 -0.29 1.75
CA VAL A 49 4.76 0.23 0.40
C VAL A 49 4.29 1.68 0.28
N ALA A 50 3.12 2.02 0.85
CA ALA A 50 2.62 3.40 0.86
C ALA A 50 3.55 4.35 1.63
N VAL A 51 4.07 3.92 2.79
CA VAL A 51 5.01 4.69 3.59
C VAL A 51 6.34 4.89 2.85
N LEU A 52 6.86 3.87 2.18
CA LEU A 52 8.09 3.98 1.38
C LEU A 52 7.91 4.95 0.20
N GLY A 53 6.77 4.90 -0.49
CA GLY A 53 6.44 5.86 -1.55
C GLY A 53 6.33 7.30 -1.02
N PHE A 54 5.75 7.47 0.17
CA PHE A 54 5.67 8.78 0.83
C PHE A 54 7.06 9.31 1.22
N ILE A 55 7.89 8.49 1.86
CA ILE A 55 9.26 8.88 2.24
C ILE A 55 10.07 9.22 0.99
N GLY A 56 9.99 8.39 -0.06
CA GLY A 56 10.66 8.65 -1.34
C GLY A 56 10.20 9.95 -1.98
N MET A 57 8.91 10.28 -1.90
CA MET A 57 8.37 11.56 -2.37
C MET A 57 8.92 12.75 -1.56
N TYR A 58 8.99 12.66 -0.24
CA TYR A 58 9.53 13.74 0.61
C TYR A 58 11.02 13.97 0.38
N LEU A 59 11.83 12.90 0.29
CA LEU A 59 13.26 13.00 0.02
C LEU A 59 13.55 13.63 -1.35
N ASN A 60 12.77 13.28 -2.38
CA ASN A 60 12.92 13.87 -3.73
C ASN A 60 12.34 15.29 -3.86
N LEU A 61 11.58 15.77 -2.87
CA LEU A 61 11.03 17.12 -2.85
C LEU A 61 11.96 18.11 -2.11
N GLY A 62 12.80 17.60 -1.20
CA GLY A 62 13.75 18.38 -0.41
C GLY A 62 15.13 18.56 -1.06
N GLU A 63 15.40 17.89 -2.17
CA GLU A 63 16.63 17.94 -2.96
C GLU A 63 16.41 18.63 -4.31
#